data_AF-A0A7C1M087-F1
#
_entry.id   AF-A0A7C1M087-F1
#
_cell.length_a   1.000
_cell.length_b   1.000
_cell.length_c   1.000
_cell.angle_alpha   90.00
_cell.angle_beta   90.00
_cell.angle_gamma   90.00
#
_symmetry.space_group_name_H-M   'P 1'
#
loop_
_entity.id
_entity.type
_entity.pdbx_description
1 polymer ?
#
loop_
_entity_poly.entity_id
_entity_poly.type
_entity_poly.pdbx_seq_one_letter_code
_entity_poly.pdbx_strand_id
1 'polypeptide(L)'
;MATYTSLTQGQKDLLAAWERDTRGWVNGLARLLVEARALGAALDASNGPGDILDSLGAGEVIPNSGGIAGAQDLTKAEWDTLRNAGLGNFQTAYDTVAVRQVFAKAAGPTAGLD
;
A
#
# COMPACT_ATOMS: atom_id res chain seq x y z
N MET A 1 6.61 -16.12 32.13
CA MET A 1 7.13 -15.45 30.91
C MET A 1 8.05 -14.32 31.34
N ALA A 2 9.11 -14.05 30.59
CA ALA A 2 9.95 -12.87 30.83
C ALA A 2 9.17 -11.57 30.52
N THR A 3 9.44 -10.50 31.27
CA THR A 3 8.93 -9.15 31.01
C THR A 3 10.04 -8.30 30.36
N TYR A 4 9.71 -7.18 29.72
CA TYR A 4 10.73 -6.27 29.19
C TYR A 4 11.70 -5.81 30.31
N THR A 5 11.18 -5.61 31.51
CA THR A 5 11.98 -5.22 32.68
C THR A 5 12.98 -6.29 33.10
N SER A 6 12.64 -7.57 32.94
CA SER A 6 13.52 -8.70 33.27
C SER A 6 14.60 -8.97 32.20
N LEU A 7 14.61 -8.23 31.09
CA LEU A 7 15.65 -8.36 30.06
C LEU A 7 16.98 -7.74 30.53
N THR A 8 18.07 -8.36 30.12
CA THR A 8 19.41 -7.78 30.27
C THR A 8 19.54 -6.54 29.37
N GLN A 9 20.52 -5.67 29.66
CA GLN A 9 20.71 -4.47 28.85
C GLN A 9 20.98 -4.80 27.37
N GLY A 10 21.85 -5.78 27.09
CA GLY A 10 22.13 -6.20 25.71
C GLY A 10 20.89 -6.73 24.96
N GLN A 11 19.96 -7.40 25.64
CA GLN A 11 18.69 -7.82 25.04
C GLN A 11 17.79 -6.63 24.71
N LYS A 12 17.76 -5.61 25.59
CA LYS A 12 17.02 -4.37 25.34
C LYS A 12 17.61 -3.60 24.16
N ASP A 13 18.93 -3.55 24.04
CA ASP A 13 19.62 -2.85 22.94
C ASP A 13 19.31 -3.52 21.59
N LEU A 14 19.33 -4.86 21.53
CA LEU A 14 18.93 -5.62 20.34
C LEU A 14 17.46 -5.36 19.96
N LEU A 15 16.56 -5.36 20.94
CA LEU A 15 15.15 -5.09 20.70
C LEU A 15 14.91 -3.66 20.23
N ALA A 16 15.64 -2.69 20.77
CA ALA A 16 15.56 -1.29 20.37
C ALA A 16 16.06 -1.05 18.93
N ALA A 17 17.11 -1.76 18.50
CA ALA A 17 17.58 -1.71 17.12
C ALA A 17 16.52 -2.25 16.16
N TRP A 18 15.97 -3.44 16.46
CA TRP A 18 14.89 -4.03 15.66
C TRP A 18 13.62 -3.16 15.64
N GLU A 19 13.24 -2.56 16.77
CA GLU A 19 12.12 -1.63 16.86
C GLU A 19 12.31 -0.45 15.91
N ARG A 20 13.50 0.16 15.89
CA ARG A 20 13.82 1.29 15.01
C ARG A 20 13.62 0.93 13.54
N ASP A 21 14.19 -0.19 13.11
CA ASP A 21 14.08 -0.65 11.72
C ASP A 21 12.63 -0.96 11.35
N THR A 22 11.90 -1.61 12.27
CA THR A 22 10.47 -1.93 12.10
C THR A 22 9.64 -0.67 11.94
N ARG A 23 9.87 0.37 12.75
CA ARG A 23 9.16 1.65 12.64
C ARG A 23 9.47 2.37 11.34
N GLY A 24 10.72 2.31 10.87
CA GLY A 24 11.11 2.83 9.55
C GLY A 24 10.35 2.15 8.42
N TRP A 25 10.27 0.81 8.46
CA TRP A 25 9.49 0.03 7.49
C TRP A 25 7.99 0.36 7.53
N VAL A 26 7.39 0.46 8.73
CA VAL A 26 5.97 0.80 8.90
C VAL A 26 5.64 2.18 8.34
N ASN A 27 6.54 3.16 8.43
CA ASN A 27 6.34 4.47 7.80
C ASN A 27 6.24 4.34 6.26
N GLY A 28 7.11 3.52 5.65
CA GLY A 28 7.01 3.21 4.22
C GLY A 28 5.67 2.57 3.84
N LEU A 29 5.18 1.63 4.64
CA LEU A 29 3.87 1.02 4.44
C LEU A 29 2.71 2.02 4.59
N ALA A 30 2.79 2.92 5.57
CA ALA A 30 1.79 3.97 5.78
C ALA A 30 1.69 4.88 4.55
N ARG A 31 2.83 5.30 4.00
CA ARG A 31 2.87 6.10 2.76
C ARG A 31 2.27 5.35 1.58
N LEU A 32 2.64 4.08 1.39
CA LEU A 32 2.06 3.25 0.33
C LEU A 32 0.53 3.14 0.47
N LEU A 33 0.02 3.05 1.70
CA LEU A 33 -1.42 3.00 1.96
C LEU A 33 -2.12 4.30 1.52
N VAL A 34 -1.54 5.46 1.81
CA VAL A 34 -2.07 6.76 1.36
C VAL A 34 -2.08 6.84 -0.16
N GLU A 35 -0.99 6.45 -0.82
CA GLU A 35 -0.88 6.43 -2.28
C GLU A 35 -1.91 5.47 -2.90
N ALA A 36 -2.09 4.29 -2.30
CA ALA A 36 -3.11 3.33 -2.74
C ALA A 36 -4.54 3.88 -2.58
N ARG A 37 -4.87 4.56 -1.47
CA ARG A 37 -6.18 5.21 -1.28
C ARG A 37 -6.44 6.28 -2.33
N ALA A 38 -5.44 7.12 -2.63
CA ALA A 38 -5.56 8.14 -3.67
C ALA A 38 -5.78 7.52 -5.06
N LEU A 39 -5.05 6.44 -5.37
CA LEU A 39 -5.21 5.72 -6.63
C LEU A 39 -6.60 5.07 -6.75
N GLY A 40 -7.09 4.44 -5.67
CA GLY A 40 -8.44 3.87 -5.64
C GLY A 40 -9.53 4.93 -5.81
N ALA A 41 -9.41 6.07 -5.12
CA ALA A 41 -10.35 7.18 -5.29
C ALA A 41 -10.37 7.74 -6.72
N ALA A 42 -9.21 7.80 -7.40
CA ALA A 42 -9.13 8.19 -8.79
C ALA A 42 -9.77 7.16 -9.73
N LEU A 43 -9.55 5.87 -9.45
CA LEU A 43 -10.15 4.76 -10.21
C LEU A 43 -11.67 4.77 -10.14
N ASP A 44 -12.23 5.01 -8.94
CA ASP A 44 -13.67 4.97 -8.64
C ASP A 44 -14.40 6.28 -9.00
N ALA A 45 -13.68 7.31 -9.45
CA ALA A 45 -14.28 8.57 -9.87
C ALA A 45 -15.21 8.33 -11.07
N SER A 46 -16.40 8.94 -11.07
CA SER A 46 -17.34 8.82 -12.18
C SER A 46 -16.75 9.37 -13.48
N ASN A 47 -16.85 8.59 -14.56
CA ASN A 47 -16.16 8.80 -15.85
C ASN A 47 -14.62 8.79 -15.72
N GLY A 48 -14.10 8.15 -14.68
CA GLY A 48 -12.68 8.00 -14.40
C GLY A 48 -12.05 6.81 -15.13
N PRO A 49 -10.78 6.50 -14.81
CA PRO A 49 -10.05 5.39 -15.43
C PRO A 49 -10.72 4.03 -15.27
N GLY A 50 -11.46 3.79 -14.18
CA GLY A 50 -12.19 2.53 -13.95
C GLY A 50 -13.28 2.30 -15.00
N ASP A 51 -14.16 3.28 -15.18
CA ASP A 51 -15.23 3.24 -16.18
C ASP A 51 -14.68 3.08 -17.61
N ILE A 52 -13.60 3.79 -17.91
CA ILE A 52 -12.92 3.70 -19.22
C ILE A 52 -12.37 2.29 -19.42
N LEU A 53 -11.66 1.74 -18.45
CA LEU A 53 -11.09 0.39 -18.52
C LEU A 53 -12.18 -0.68 -18.69
N ASP A 54 -13.32 -0.51 -18.03
CA ASP A 54 -14.46 -1.43 -18.14
C ASP A 54 -15.19 -1.33 -19.49
N SER A 55 -15.11 -0.18 -20.17
CA SER A 55 -15.67 0.00 -21.52
C SER A 55 -14.85 -0.68 -22.63
N LEU A 56 -13.59 -1.05 -22.36
CA LEU A 56 -12.72 -1.68 -23.35
C LEU A 56 -13.12 -3.13 -23.64
N GLY A 57 -12.92 -3.54 -24.89
CA GLY A 57 -13.17 -4.91 -25.33
C GLY A 57 -12.26 -5.94 -24.65
N ALA A 58 -12.76 -7.18 -24.52
CA ALA A 58 -11.93 -8.29 -24.09
C ALA A 58 -10.81 -8.56 -25.12
N GLY A 59 -9.55 -8.58 -24.66
CA GLY A 59 -8.37 -8.78 -25.51
C GLY A 59 -7.67 -7.50 -25.96
N GLU A 60 -8.19 -6.32 -25.59
CA GLU A 60 -7.52 -5.05 -25.84
C GLU A 60 -6.14 -5.00 -25.18
N VAL A 61 -5.20 -4.33 -25.85
CA VAL A 61 -3.86 -4.03 -25.35
C VAL A 61 -3.77 -2.53 -25.11
N ILE A 62 -3.50 -2.18 -23.86
CA ILE A 62 -3.38 -0.80 -23.41
C ILE A 62 -1.89 -0.43 -23.43
N PRO A 63 -1.50 0.49 -24.32
CA PRO A 63 -0.10 0.87 -24.44
C PRO A 63 0.41 1.60 -23.20
N ASN A 64 1.72 1.53 -22.95
CA ASN A 64 2.41 2.34 -21.94
C ASN A 64 2.52 3.82 -22.36
N SER A 65 1.36 4.47 -22.54
CA SER A 65 1.25 5.88 -22.93
C SER A 65 1.72 6.84 -21.83
N GLY A 66 1.85 6.36 -20.59
CA GLY A 66 2.44 7.13 -19.48
C GLY A 66 3.95 7.32 -19.60
N GLY A 67 4.61 6.59 -20.52
CA GLY A 67 6.03 6.78 -20.83
C GLY A 67 6.98 6.29 -19.75
N ILE A 68 6.55 5.36 -18.90
CA ILE A 68 7.44 4.77 -17.89
C ILE A 68 8.48 3.92 -18.61
N ALA A 69 9.74 4.38 -18.59
CA ALA A 69 10.82 3.70 -19.30
C ALA A 69 10.97 2.24 -18.84
N GLY A 70 11.00 1.32 -19.80
CA GLY A 70 11.13 -0.12 -19.55
C GLY A 70 9.83 -0.84 -19.15
N ALA A 71 8.72 -0.13 -18.95
CA ALA A 71 7.41 -0.77 -18.77
C ALA A 71 6.82 -1.20 -20.12
N GLN A 72 6.15 -2.35 -20.11
CA GLN A 72 5.54 -2.96 -21.28
C GLN A 72 4.06 -2.56 -21.39
N ASP A 73 3.52 -2.72 -22.59
CA ASP A 73 2.08 -2.65 -22.81
C ASP A 73 1.40 -3.79 -22.05
N LEU A 74 0.19 -3.56 -21.56
CA LEU A 74 -0.56 -4.54 -20.79
C LEU A 74 -1.90 -4.81 -21.47
N THR A 75 -2.29 -6.08 -21.50
CA THR A 75 -3.66 -6.45 -21.88
C THR A 75 -4.68 -5.92 -20.87
N LYS A 76 -5.93 -5.77 -21.30
CA LYS A 76 -7.05 -5.45 -20.40
C LYS A 76 -7.12 -6.42 -19.22
N ALA A 77 -6.88 -7.72 -19.45
CA ALA A 77 -6.92 -8.74 -18.40
C ALA A 77 -5.79 -8.56 -17.35
N GLU A 78 -4.60 -8.14 -17.78
CA GLU A 78 -3.50 -7.82 -16.87
C GLU A 78 -3.80 -6.55 -16.07
N TRP A 79 -4.38 -5.52 -16.70
CA TRP A 79 -4.88 -4.34 -15.98
C TRP A 79 -5.97 -4.68 -14.96
N ASP A 80 -6.93 -5.54 -15.33
CA ASP A 80 -7.96 -6.03 -14.41
C ASP A 80 -7.35 -6.81 -13.24
N THR A 81 -6.26 -7.55 -13.48
CA THR A 81 -5.50 -8.23 -12.42
C THR A 81 -4.83 -7.23 -11.48
N LEU A 82 -4.16 -6.20 -12.00
CA LEU A 82 -3.54 -5.15 -11.18
C LEU A 82 -4.58 -4.37 -10.37
N ARG A 83 -5.74 -4.07 -10.97
CA ARG A 83 -6.87 -3.42 -10.31
C ARG A 83 -7.42 -4.27 -9.17
N ASN A 84 -7.84 -5.50 -9.46
CA ASN A 84 -8.58 -6.32 -8.51
C ASN A 84 -7.65 -7.05 -7.53
N ALA A 85 -6.70 -7.82 -8.06
CA ALA A 85 -5.80 -8.63 -7.24
C ALA A 85 -4.66 -7.81 -6.62
N GLY A 86 -4.27 -6.70 -7.25
CA GLY A 86 -3.31 -5.75 -6.71
C GLY A 86 -3.97 -4.74 -5.78
N LEU A 87 -4.50 -3.66 -6.33
CA LEU A 87 -5.01 -2.51 -5.56
C LEU A 87 -6.17 -2.88 -4.63
N GLY A 88 -7.21 -3.54 -5.16
CA GLY A 88 -8.42 -3.87 -4.39
C GLY A 88 -8.15 -4.80 -3.20
N ASN A 89 -7.40 -5.88 -3.42
CA ASN A 89 -7.01 -6.79 -2.33
C ASN A 89 -6.07 -6.13 -1.33
N PHE A 90 -5.12 -5.30 -1.79
CA PHE A 90 -4.23 -4.57 -0.90
C PHE A 90 -5.02 -3.63 0.03
N GLN A 91 -5.93 -2.82 -0.51
CA GLN A 91 -6.77 -1.94 0.29
C GLN A 91 -7.66 -2.74 1.25
N THR A 92 -8.24 -3.85 0.81
CA THR A 92 -9.06 -4.71 1.68
C THR A 92 -8.27 -5.26 2.87
N ALA A 93 -7.03 -5.69 2.64
CA ALA A 93 -6.19 -6.27 3.68
C ALA A 93 -5.56 -5.23 4.62
N TYR A 94 -5.14 -4.09 4.08
CA TYR A 94 -4.28 -3.14 4.80
C TYR A 94 -4.95 -1.80 5.13
N ASP A 95 -6.02 -1.39 4.43
CA ASP A 95 -6.72 -0.12 4.69
C ASP A 95 -7.86 -0.23 5.72
N THR A 96 -7.61 -1.00 6.78
CA THR A 96 -8.55 -1.13 7.90
C THR A 96 -8.28 -0.07 8.96
N VAL A 97 -9.32 0.30 9.72
CA VAL A 97 -9.17 1.24 10.86
C VAL A 97 -8.11 0.76 11.85
N ALA A 98 -8.08 -0.54 12.16
CA ALA A 98 -7.13 -1.11 13.09
C ALA A 98 -5.68 -0.98 12.59
N VAL A 99 -5.43 -1.29 11.31
CA VAL A 99 -4.09 -1.15 10.72
C VAL A 99 -3.66 0.31 10.67
N ARG A 100 -4.54 1.23 10.25
CA ARG A 100 -4.25 2.67 10.21
C ARG A 100 -3.89 3.23 11.59
N GLN A 101 -4.63 2.84 12.63
CA GLN A 101 -4.35 3.27 14.01
C GLN A 101 -2.98 2.77 14.50
N VAL A 102 -2.65 1.51 14.22
CA VAL A 102 -1.34 0.95 14.60
C VAL A 102 -0.21 1.63 13.83
N PHE A 103 -0.39 1.88 12.53
CA PHE A 103 0.60 2.57 11.70
C PHE A 103 0.82 4.00 12.15
N ALA A 104 -0.24 4.78 12.40
CA ALA A 104 -0.12 6.13 12.94
C ALA A 104 0.61 6.16 14.29
N LYS A 105 0.36 5.17 15.16
CA LYS A 105 1.06 5.04 16.45
C LYS A 105 2.54 4.65 16.27
N ALA A 106 2.84 3.80 15.30
CA ALA A 106 4.19 3.29 15.07
C ALA A 106 5.08 4.28 14.30
N ALA A 107 4.53 4.96 13.28
CA ALA A 107 5.22 5.92 12.42
C ALA A 107 5.24 7.35 13.00
N GLY A 108 4.33 7.68 13.93
CA GLY A 108 4.20 9.00 14.53
C GLY A 108 3.11 9.87 13.88
N PRO A 109 2.83 11.06 14.45
CA PRO A 109 1.69 11.91 14.06
C PRO A 109 1.73 12.47 12.62
N THR A 110 2.77 12.19 11.84
CA THR A 110 2.96 12.67 10.46
C THR A 110 2.55 11.67 9.38
N ALA A 111 1.94 10.53 9.73
CA ALA A 111 1.60 9.49 8.75
C ALA A 111 0.44 9.83 7.79
N GLY A 112 -0.36 10.86 8.07
CA GLY A 112 -1.46 11.30 7.19
C GLY A 112 -2.52 10.22 6.94
N LEU A 113 -2.81 9.41 7.97
CA LEU A 113 -3.71 8.25 7.93
C LEU A 113 -5.09 8.52 8.57
N ASP A 114 -5.31 9.75 9.01
CA ASP A 114 -6.54 10.30 9.57
C ASP A 114 -7.68 10.45 8.52
#